data_AF-A0A955SJV2-F1
#
_entry.id   AF-A0A955SJV2-F1
#
_cell.length_a   1.000
_cell.length_b   1.000
_cell.length_c   1.000
_cell.angle_alpha   90.00
_cell.angle_beta   90.00
_cell.angle_gamma   90.00
#
_symmetry.space_group_name_H-M   'P 1'
#
loop_
_entity.id
_entity.type
_entity.pdbx_description
1 polymer ?
#
loop_
_entity_poly.entity_id
_entity_poly.type
_entity_poly.pdbx_seq_one_letter_code
_entity_poly.pdbx_strand_id
1 'polypeptide(L)'
;MNHPNAMRQGGFSSPHLSIRFSQYVAGFLLVVLLGSYSLMAETYAATIIIVNKDSPGEGFNDPAPFTSVGGNSATTLGQARLTAFEYAANILAQVLVSTVDIRVDARIDSLGTGILGSAGPNTVHRNFFNAPMANTWYVQSLANKLAEQDLDPTTSDINATFSANFTNWYFGLDGNPPAGQFDFVTVVLHEIIHGLGFFSFFDVQTGEKFLGTYDVFMR
;
A
#
# COMPACT_ATOMS: atom_id res chain seq x y z
N MET A 1 -10.89 -82.45 76.87
CA MET A 1 -11.39 -83.79 76.50
C MET A 1 -11.88 -83.73 75.06
N ASN A 2 -11.51 -84.76 74.28
CA ASN A 2 -12.09 -85.19 73.00
C ASN A 2 -11.61 -84.52 71.68
N HIS A 3 -10.65 -85.22 71.07
CA HIS A 3 -10.53 -85.57 69.64
C HIS A 3 -11.89 -85.88 68.95
N PRO A 4 -12.03 -85.83 67.59
CA PRO A 4 -11.09 -86.40 66.62
C PRO A 4 -10.88 -85.71 65.25
N ASN A 5 -9.90 -86.27 64.53
CA ASN A 5 -9.57 -86.15 63.11
C ASN A 5 -10.78 -86.37 62.18
N ALA A 6 -10.82 -85.69 61.02
CA ALA A 6 -10.53 -86.28 59.70
C ALA A 6 -11.19 -85.56 58.51
N MET A 7 -10.35 -85.36 57.49
CA MET A 7 -10.58 -85.58 56.05
C MET A 7 -11.35 -84.58 55.14
N ARG A 8 -10.68 -84.41 53.99
CA ARG A 8 -11.14 -84.12 52.61
C ARG A 8 -11.12 -82.67 52.10
N GLN A 9 -9.96 -82.37 51.52
CA GLN A 9 -9.73 -81.77 50.20
C GLN A 9 -10.95 -81.39 49.35
N GLY A 10 -10.89 -80.17 48.82
CA GLY A 10 -11.52 -79.82 47.54
C GLY A 10 -11.65 -78.31 47.33
N GLY A 11 -10.89 -77.75 46.40
CA GLY A 11 -11.35 -76.60 45.62
C GLY A 11 -10.76 -75.23 45.94
N PHE A 12 -9.79 -74.83 45.12
CA PHE A 12 -9.72 -73.54 44.43
C PHE A 12 -10.30 -72.28 45.12
N SER A 13 -9.37 -71.46 45.61
CA SER A 13 -9.28 -69.98 45.54
C SER A 13 -10.57 -69.14 45.42
N SER A 14 -10.82 -68.39 46.51
CA SER A 14 -11.64 -67.18 46.77
C SER A 14 -12.49 -66.54 45.64
N PRO A 15 -13.77 -66.20 45.93
CA PRO A 15 -14.58 -65.34 45.06
C PRO A 15 -14.35 -63.84 45.35
N HIS A 16 -14.08 -63.12 44.26
CA HIS A 16 -14.57 -61.78 43.88
C HIS A 16 -15.05 -60.79 44.96
N LEU A 17 -14.30 -59.70 45.13
CA LEU A 17 -14.82 -58.35 44.87
C LEU A 17 -13.66 -57.37 44.59
N SER A 18 -13.40 -57.07 43.32
CA SER A 18 -12.60 -55.90 42.94
C SER A 18 -13.35 -55.09 41.90
N ILE A 19 -13.48 -53.82 42.23
CA ILE A 19 -14.20 -52.78 41.51
C ILE A 19 -13.60 -52.64 40.11
N ARG A 20 -14.46 -52.76 39.09
CA ARG A 20 -14.09 -52.59 37.68
C ARG A 20 -13.92 -51.10 37.37
N PHE A 21 -12.70 -50.67 37.09
CA PHE A 21 -12.48 -49.52 36.20
C PHE A 21 -12.29 -50.06 34.79
N SER A 22 -13.17 -49.59 33.90
CA SER A 22 -13.18 -49.90 32.47
C SER A 22 -11.87 -49.49 31.81
N GLN A 23 -11.55 -50.20 30.74
CA GLN A 23 -10.25 -50.41 30.18
C GLN A 23 -10.09 -49.67 28.83
N TYR A 24 -8.97 -48.98 28.67
CA TYR A 24 -8.32 -48.47 27.43
C TYR A 24 -9.12 -47.43 26.60
N VAL A 25 -8.54 -46.37 26.03
CA VAL A 25 -7.36 -46.26 25.16
C VAL A 25 -6.91 -44.77 25.08
N ALA A 26 -5.60 -44.54 24.98
CA ALA A 26 -4.88 -43.35 24.45
C ALA A 26 -5.33 -41.94 24.95
N GLY A 27 -4.52 -41.21 25.73
CA GLY A 27 -3.25 -40.65 25.30
C GLY A 27 -3.47 -39.40 24.45
N PHE A 28 -3.34 -38.20 25.02
CA PHE A 28 -2.87 -37.03 24.27
C PHE A 28 -2.40 -35.92 25.23
N LEU A 29 -1.20 -35.43 24.96
CA LEU A 29 -0.58 -34.23 25.52
C LEU A 29 -1.58 -33.08 25.56
N LEU A 30 -1.68 -32.39 26.71
CA LEU A 30 -2.27 -31.06 26.75
C LEU A 30 -1.23 -30.08 26.18
N VAL A 31 -1.22 -29.91 24.85
CA VAL A 31 -0.51 -28.79 24.22
C VAL A 31 -1.30 -27.53 24.55
N VAL A 32 -0.73 -26.67 25.39
CA VAL A 32 -1.16 -25.27 25.49
C VAL A 32 -0.73 -24.57 24.20
N LEU A 33 -1.56 -24.70 23.17
CA LEU A 33 -1.50 -23.87 21.96
C LEU A 33 -2.34 -22.62 22.24
N LEU A 34 -1.80 -21.72 23.08
CA LEU A 34 -2.11 -20.31 22.90
C LEU A 34 -1.32 -19.90 21.67
N GLY A 35 -1.93 -20.10 20.51
CA GLY A 35 -1.43 -19.60 19.25
C GLY A 35 -1.12 -18.13 19.46
N SER A 36 0.14 -17.77 19.28
CA SER A 36 0.47 -16.42 18.86
C SER A 36 -0.35 -16.19 17.59
N TYR A 37 -1.47 -15.47 17.70
CA TYR A 37 -1.95 -14.72 16.57
C TYR A 37 -0.86 -13.71 16.29
N SER A 38 0.16 -14.13 15.55
CA SER A 38 0.91 -13.22 14.72
C SER A 38 -0.15 -12.62 13.82
N LEU A 39 -0.66 -11.45 14.20
CA LEU A 39 -1.22 -10.51 13.25
C LEU A 39 -0.08 -10.33 12.26
N MET A 40 -0.10 -11.12 11.19
CA MET A 40 0.72 -10.84 10.04
C MET A 40 0.21 -9.49 9.57
N ALA A 41 0.86 -8.42 10.02
CA ALA A 41 0.74 -7.15 9.36
C ALA A 41 1.21 -7.45 7.94
N GLU A 42 0.27 -7.53 7.01
CA GLU A 42 0.59 -7.61 5.61
C GLU A 42 1.24 -6.27 5.24
N THR A 43 2.57 -6.22 5.39
CA THR A 43 3.39 -5.10 4.95
C THR A 43 3.54 -5.21 3.44
N TYR A 44 2.47 -5.00 2.69
CA TYR A 44 2.59 -4.82 1.25
C TYR A 44 2.97 -3.37 1.01
N ALA A 45 4.25 -3.10 0.76
CA ALA A 45 4.62 -1.85 0.13
C ALA A 45 3.83 -1.71 -1.18
N ALA A 46 3.19 -0.57 -1.39
CA ALA A 46 2.43 -0.35 -2.61
C ALA A 46 3.36 -0.32 -3.84
N THR A 47 2.88 -0.80 -4.99
CA THR A 47 3.56 -0.56 -6.26
C THR A 47 3.02 0.73 -6.88
N ILE A 48 3.92 1.64 -7.29
CA ILE A 48 3.55 2.80 -8.11
C ILE A 48 4.10 2.59 -9.52
N ILE A 49 3.20 2.53 -10.51
CA ILE A 49 3.54 2.33 -11.93
C ILE A 49 3.47 3.67 -12.64
N ILE A 50 4.61 4.10 -13.19
CA ILE A 50 4.67 5.32 -14.00
C ILE A 50 4.29 4.99 -15.44
N VAL A 51 3.24 5.65 -15.93
CA VAL A 51 2.79 5.59 -17.31
C VAL A 51 3.26 6.86 -17.99
N ASN A 52 4.38 6.78 -18.70
CA ASN A 52 4.92 7.91 -19.46
C ASN A 52 3.97 8.29 -20.60
N LYS A 53 3.49 9.54 -20.59
CA LYS A 53 2.55 10.10 -21.58
C LYS A 53 3.21 11.04 -22.58
N ASP A 54 4.50 11.32 -22.44
CA ASP A 54 5.23 12.18 -23.37
C ASP A 54 5.46 11.47 -24.72
N SER A 55 5.48 12.24 -25.79
CA SER A 55 5.84 11.74 -27.14
C SER A 55 7.35 11.49 -27.25
N PRO A 56 7.84 10.80 -28.31
CA PRO A 56 9.27 10.73 -28.57
C PRO A 56 9.87 12.12 -28.79
N GLY A 57 11.01 12.41 -28.12
CA GLY A 57 11.74 13.66 -28.32
C GLY A 57 11.41 14.78 -27.33
N GLU A 58 10.47 14.58 -26.41
CA GLU A 58 10.06 15.58 -25.41
C GLU A 58 9.99 15.00 -23.99
N GLY A 59 9.92 15.87 -22.99
CA GLY A 59 9.66 15.49 -21.60
C GLY A 59 10.56 14.37 -21.07
N PHE A 60 9.97 13.25 -20.65
CA PHE A 60 10.68 12.04 -20.21
C PHE A 60 11.42 11.30 -21.34
N ASN A 61 11.12 11.59 -22.60
CA ASN A 61 11.78 11.03 -23.79
C ASN A 61 12.73 12.03 -24.49
N ASP A 62 13.07 13.14 -23.82
CA ASP A 62 13.95 14.18 -24.35
C ASP A 62 15.40 13.65 -24.50
N PRO A 63 15.97 13.64 -25.72
CA PRO A 63 17.29 13.08 -25.99
C PRO A 63 18.44 14.06 -25.69
N ALA A 64 18.16 15.29 -25.24
CA ALA A 64 19.19 16.28 -24.94
C ALA A 64 20.22 15.70 -23.95
N PRO A 65 21.53 15.88 -24.17
CA PRO A 65 22.55 15.35 -23.27
C PRO A 65 22.37 15.86 -21.84
N PHE A 66 22.50 14.96 -20.87
CA PHE A 66 22.48 15.28 -19.44
C PHE A 66 23.81 14.91 -18.81
N THR A 67 24.30 15.80 -17.94
CA THR A 67 25.49 15.51 -17.12
C THR A 67 25.02 14.99 -15.77
N SER A 68 25.50 13.80 -15.39
CA SER A 68 25.15 13.18 -14.12
C SER A 68 25.37 14.10 -12.92
N VAL A 69 24.43 14.12 -11.99
CA VAL A 69 24.47 14.97 -10.79
C VAL A 69 23.69 14.31 -9.65
N GLY A 70 24.15 14.50 -8.40
CA GLY A 70 23.41 14.08 -7.21
C GLY A 70 23.02 12.60 -7.17
N GLY A 71 23.83 11.71 -7.75
CA GLY A 71 23.51 10.28 -7.85
C GLY A 71 22.62 9.87 -9.02
N ASN A 72 22.13 10.82 -9.83
CA ASN A 72 21.44 10.52 -11.09
C ASN A 72 22.47 10.30 -12.21
N SER A 73 22.60 9.06 -12.68
CA SER A 73 23.57 8.65 -13.71
C SER A 73 22.99 8.63 -15.13
N ALA A 74 21.83 9.26 -15.35
CA ALA A 74 21.24 9.37 -16.68
C ALA A 74 22.18 10.09 -17.66
N THR A 75 22.05 9.76 -18.96
CA THR A 75 22.84 10.38 -20.04
C THR A 75 22.01 11.33 -20.90
N THR A 76 20.69 11.27 -20.80
CA THR A 76 19.76 12.19 -21.47
C THR A 76 18.87 12.90 -20.45
N LEU A 77 18.37 14.07 -20.82
CA LEU A 77 17.52 14.89 -19.97
C LEU A 77 16.19 14.19 -19.66
N GLY A 78 15.60 13.51 -20.64
CA GLY A 78 14.40 12.72 -20.44
C GLY A 78 14.61 11.59 -19.45
N GLN A 79 15.71 10.84 -19.59
CA GLN A 79 16.06 9.78 -18.64
C GLN A 79 16.32 10.34 -17.25
N ALA A 80 16.94 11.51 -17.13
CA ALA A 80 17.20 12.15 -15.83
C ALA A 80 15.89 12.51 -15.11
N ARG A 81 14.93 13.11 -15.84
CA ARG A 81 13.57 13.42 -15.35
C ARG A 81 12.84 12.16 -14.89
N LEU A 82 12.82 11.13 -15.74
CA LEU A 82 12.12 9.88 -15.43
C LEU A 82 12.74 9.17 -14.22
N THR A 83 14.08 9.10 -14.15
CA THR A 83 14.79 8.51 -13.01
C THR A 83 14.47 9.22 -11.70
N ALA A 84 14.43 10.55 -11.71
CA ALA A 84 14.06 11.34 -10.52
C ALA A 84 12.58 11.14 -10.13
N PHE A 85 11.68 11.00 -11.11
CA PHE A 85 10.28 10.69 -10.87
C PHE A 85 10.11 9.30 -10.23
N GLU A 86 10.74 8.28 -10.80
CA GLU A 86 10.71 6.91 -10.29
C GLU A 86 11.32 6.82 -8.89
N TYR A 87 12.38 7.59 -8.63
CA TYR A 87 12.97 7.68 -7.29
C TYR A 87 11.97 8.25 -6.27
N ALA A 88 11.27 9.34 -6.61
CA ALA A 88 10.21 9.89 -5.76
C ALA A 88 9.06 8.88 -5.54
N ALA A 89 8.61 8.20 -6.60
CA ALA A 89 7.58 7.18 -6.52
C ALA A 89 8.00 6.02 -5.60
N ASN A 90 9.26 5.59 -5.67
CA ASN A 90 9.82 4.54 -4.82
C ASN A 90 9.90 4.95 -3.34
N ILE A 91 10.15 6.23 -3.03
CA ILE A 91 10.07 6.74 -1.65
C ILE A 91 8.65 6.60 -1.12
N LEU A 92 7.64 7.00 -1.90
CA LEU A 92 6.23 6.90 -1.49
C LEU A 92 5.76 5.44 -1.36
N ALA A 93 6.15 4.58 -2.30
CA ALA A 93 5.86 3.16 -2.28
C ALA A 93 6.26 2.48 -0.95
N GLN A 94 7.37 2.93 -0.33
CA GLN A 94 7.85 2.38 0.94
C GLN A 94 6.98 2.72 2.15
N VAL A 95 6.16 3.77 2.08
CA VAL A 95 5.33 4.24 3.19
C VAL A 95 3.83 3.97 2.97
N LEU A 96 3.45 3.53 1.77
CA LEU A 96 2.09 3.19 1.42
C LEU A 96 1.86 1.69 1.54
N VAL A 97 0.65 1.31 1.95
CA VAL A 97 0.22 -0.09 2.01
C VAL A 97 -0.92 -0.33 1.04
N SER A 98 -0.71 -1.12 0.00
CA SER A 98 -1.74 -1.50 -0.98
C SER A 98 -1.38 -2.81 -1.68
N THR A 99 -2.36 -3.69 -1.87
CA THR A 99 -2.24 -4.88 -2.71
C THR A 99 -2.61 -4.61 -4.18
N VAL A 100 -3.15 -3.42 -4.46
CA VAL A 100 -3.50 -2.96 -5.82
C VAL A 100 -2.47 -1.91 -6.25
N ASP A 101 -1.95 -2.07 -7.47
CA ASP A 101 -0.99 -1.14 -8.07
C ASP A 101 -1.62 0.26 -8.23
N ILE A 102 -0.83 1.30 -8.01
CA ILE A 102 -1.22 2.70 -8.22
C ILE A 102 -0.58 3.17 -9.53
N ARG A 103 -1.40 3.48 -10.53
CA ARG A 103 -0.94 3.92 -11.86
C ARG A 103 -0.94 5.43 -11.96
N VAL A 104 0.16 6.01 -12.44
CA VAL A 104 0.34 7.46 -12.58
C VAL A 104 0.61 7.80 -14.04
N ASP A 105 -0.35 8.44 -14.70
CA ASP A 105 -0.15 9.08 -16.00
C ASP A 105 0.69 10.34 -15.82
N ALA A 106 1.96 10.29 -16.23
CA ALA A 106 2.95 11.34 -16.00
C ALA A 106 3.43 11.96 -17.32
N ARG A 107 3.62 13.28 -17.35
CA ARG A 107 4.19 14.04 -18.48
C ARG A 107 4.89 15.32 -18.07
N ILE A 108 5.73 15.83 -18.95
CA ILE A 108 6.38 17.15 -18.84
C ILE A 108 5.83 18.06 -19.93
N ASP A 109 4.90 18.94 -19.57
CA ASP A 109 4.18 19.81 -20.50
C ASP A 109 4.23 21.27 -20.07
N SER A 110 3.77 22.15 -20.94
CA SER A 110 3.61 23.56 -20.60
C SER A 110 2.58 23.74 -19.48
N LEU A 111 2.96 24.46 -18.42
CA LEU A 111 2.07 24.89 -17.34
C LEU A 111 2.12 26.41 -17.19
N GLY A 112 1.16 26.97 -16.43
CA GLY A 112 1.11 28.41 -16.15
C GLY A 112 2.37 28.93 -15.46
N THR A 113 2.66 30.22 -15.62
CA THR A 113 3.82 30.85 -14.97
C THR A 113 3.80 30.64 -13.46
N GLY A 114 4.92 30.17 -12.91
CA GLY A 114 5.06 29.90 -11.47
C GLY A 114 4.47 28.56 -11.01
N ILE A 115 3.85 27.78 -11.90
CA ILE A 115 3.37 26.43 -11.61
C ILE A 115 4.49 25.44 -11.95
N LEU A 116 4.92 24.68 -10.95
CA LEU A 116 6.00 23.70 -11.06
C LEU A 116 5.46 22.32 -11.44
N GLY A 117 4.34 21.94 -10.86
CA GLY A 117 3.63 20.70 -11.11
C GLY A 117 2.14 20.86 -10.85
N SER A 118 1.39 19.87 -11.29
CA SER A 118 -0.03 19.69 -10.99
C SER A 118 -0.34 18.21 -11.07
N ALA A 119 -0.91 17.66 -10.01
CA ALA A 119 -1.45 16.32 -10.04
C ALA A 119 -2.76 16.18 -9.26
N GLY A 120 -3.51 15.16 -9.63
CA GLY A 120 -4.77 14.82 -8.98
C GLY A 120 -5.24 13.41 -9.37
N PRO A 121 -6.21 12.88 -8.62
CA PRO A 121 -6.86 11.62 -8.96
C PRO A 121 -7.67 11.80 -10.26
N ASN A 122 -7.64 10.80 -11.14
CA ASN A 122 -8.47 10.83 -12.34
C ASN A 122 -9.95 10.57 -12.04
N THR A 123 -10.24 9.74 -11.03
CA THR A 123 -11.61 9.40 -10.65
C THR A 123 -11.79 9.31 -9.13
N VAL A 124 -13.06 9.34 -8.73
CA VAL A 124 -13.49 9.12 -7.35
C VAL A 124 -14.62 8.09 -7.32
N HIS A 125 -14.64 7.27 -6.28
CA HIS A 125 -15.62 6.21 -6.08
C HIS A 125 -16.34 6.37 -4.75
N ARG A 126 -17.58 5.91 -4.69
CA ARG A 126 -18.41 5.85 -3.48
C ARG A 126 -19.25 4.60 -3.49
N ASN A 127 -19.65 4.12 -2.31
CA ASN A 127 -20.56 2.99 -2.14
C ASN A 127 -20.08 1.69 -2.83
N PHE A 128 -18.77 1.48 -2.89
CA PHE A 128 -18.15 0.24 -3.38
C PHE A 128 -18.06 -0.80 -2.25
N PHE A 129 -17.75 -2.05 -2.61
CA PHE A 129 -17.54 -3.13 -1.64
C PHE A 129 -16.41 -2.77 -0.66
N ASN A 130 -16.59 -3.02 0.64
CA ASN A 130 -15.67 -2.61 1.70
C ASN A 130 -15.47 -1.08 1.89
N ALA A 131 -16.29 -0.23 1.27
CA ALA A 131 -16.26 1.20 1.56
C ALA A 131 -16.52 1.44 3.08
N PRO A 132 -15.59 2.07 3.82
CA PRO A 132 -15.73 2.24 5.27
C PRO A 132 -16.93 3.09 5.67
N MET A 133 -17.31 4.03 4.81
CA MET A 133 -18.43 4.94 5.04
C MET A 133 -19.31 5.01 3.80
N ALA A 134 -20.60 4.82 4.01
CA ALA A 134 -21.60 5.06 2.97
C ALA A 134 -21.64 6.55 2.59
N ASN A 135 -21.99 6.81 1.33
CA ASN A 135 -22.17 8.15 0.76
C ASN A 135 -20.95 9.08 0.95
N THR A 136 -19.75 8.51 0.88
CA THR A 136 -18.47 9.24 1.01
C THR A 136 -17.63 9.00 -0.24
N TRP A 137 -16.98 10.05 -0.75
CA TRP A 137 -16.07 9.96 -1.89
C TRP A 137 -14.67 9.55 -1.45
N TYR A 138 -14.07 8.65 -2.23
CA TYR A 138 -12.69 8.19 -2.09
C TYR A 138 -11.99 8.32 -3.44
N VAL A 139 -10.74 8.80 -3.47
CA VAL A 139 -9.92 8.74 -4.69
C VAL A 139 -9.75 7.30 -5.15
N GLN A 140 -9.60 7.09 -6.47
CA GLN A 140 -9.46 5.76 -7.06
C GLN A 140 -8.43 4.89 -6.35
N SER A 141 -7.22 5.37 -6.12
CA SER A 141 -6.16 4.60 -5.45
C SER A 141 -6.54 4.13 -4.04
N LEU A 142 -7.24 4.97 -3.27
CA LEU A 142 -7.74 4.61 -1.93
C LEU A 142 -8.95 3.67 -2.01
N ALA A 143 -9.85 3.90 -2.96
CA ALA A 143 -10.99 3.03 -3.19
C ALA A 143 -10.55 1.63 -3.63
N ASN A 144 -9.58 1.56 -4.53
CA ASN A 144 -8.95 0.34 -5.03
C ASN A 144 -8.30 -0.46 -3.89
N LYS A 145 -7.51 0.21 -3.04
CA LYS A 145 -6.93 -0.37 -1.83
C LYS A 145 -8.01 -0.97 -0.92
N LEU A 146 -9.06 -0.21 -0.63
CA LEU A 146 -10.11 -0.62 0.31
C LEU A 146 -11.00 -1.73 -0.26
N ALA A 147 -11.25 -1.73 -1.56
CA ALA A 147 -11.99 -2.76 -2.27
C ALA A 147 -11.16 -4.02 -2.53
N GLU A 148 -9.84 -3.96 -2.35
CA GLU A 148 -8.86 -5.01 -2.70
C GLU A 148 -8.89 -5.40 -4.18
N GLN A 149 -9.38 -4.51 -5.05
CA GLN A 149 -9.45 -4.68 -6.50
C GLN A 149 -9.42 -3.34 -7.21
N ASP A 150 -8.96 -3.31 -8.46
CA ASP A 150 -9.07 -2.13 -9.30
C ASP A 150 -10.51 -1.91 -9.78
N LEU A 151 -11.11 -0.80 -9.37
CA LEU A 151 -12.50 -0.44 -9.64
C LEU A 151 -12.68 0.23 -11.02
N ASP A 152 -11.61 0.73 -11.64
CA ASP A 152 -11.61 1.22 -13.02
C ASP A 152 -10.26 0.90 -13.71
N PRO A 153 -10.08 -0.35 -14.18
CA PRO A 153 -8.83 -0.79 -14.82
C PRO A 153 -8.50 -0.09 -16.14
N THR A 154 -9.41 0.73 -16.68
CA THR A 154 -9.20 1.45 -17.94
C THR A 154 -8.60 2.83 -17.74
N THR A 155 -8.61 3.33 -16.50
CA THR A 155 -8.15 4.67 -16.14
C THR A 155 -7.05 4.56 -15.09
N SER A 156 -5.89 5.18 -15.32
CA SER A 156 -4.84 5.27 -14.29
C SER A 156 -5.37 6.05 -13.07
N ASP A 157 -4.89 5.75 -11.86
CA ASP A 157 -5.38 6.39 -10.64
C ASP A 157 -5.10 7.90 -10.59
N ILE A 158 -3.89 8.31 -11.02
CA ILE A 158 -3.38 9.68 -10.90
C ILE A 158 -3.01 10.21 -12.28
N ASN A 159 -3.23 11.50 -12.49
CA ASN A 159 -2.67 12.26 -13.59
C ASN A 159 -1.75 13.34 -13.02
N ALA A 160 -0.52 13.40 -13.51
CA ALA A 160 0.51 14.32 -13.06
C ALA A 160 1.20 15.00 -14.24
N THR A 161 1.30 16.32 -14.20
CA THR A 161 1.98 17.14 -15.20
C THR A 161 3.02 18.03 -14.51
N PHE A 162 4.22 18.09 -15.05
CA PHE A 162 5.29 18.95 -14.53
C PHE A 162 5.74 19.95 -15.59
N SER A 163 6.13 21.14 -15.15
CA SER A 163 6.34 22.27 -16.05
C SER A 163 7.57 22.12 -16.93
N ALA A 164 7.34 22.08 -18.24
CA ALA A 164 8.36 22.26 -19.27
C ALA A 164 8.85 23.72 -19.36
N ASN A 165 8.05 24.70 -18.89
CA ASN A 165 8.43 26.11 -18.91
C ASN A 165 9.40 26.50 -17.79
N PHE A 166 9.51 25.66 -16.76
CA PHE A 166 10.44 25.87 -15.66
C PHE A 166 11.79 25.24 -15.99
N THR A 167 12.86 26.04 -16.01
CA THR A 167 14.18 25.60 -16.45
C THR A 167 15.15 25.29 -15.30
N ASN A 168 14.84 25.74 -14.08
CA ASN A 168 15.77 25.67 -12.94
C ASN A 168 15.58 24.40 -12.12
N TRP A 169 15.43 23.27 -12.79
CA TRP A 169 15.27 21.96 -12.14
C TRP A 169 16.60 21.35 -11.71
N TYR A 170 16.61 20.76 -10.52
CA TYR A 170 17.62 19.83 -10.05
C TYR A 170 17.05 18.41 -10.13
N PHE A 171 17.68 17.56 -10.95
CA PHE A 171 17.29 16.16 -11.14
C PHE A 171 18.17 15.16 -10.37
N GLY A 172 18.99 15.64 -9.44
CA GLY A 172 19.72 14.77 -8.52
C GLY A 172 18.78 14.05 -7.55
N LEU A 173 19.26 12.97 -6.96
CA LEU A 173 18.49 12.11 -6.05
C LEU A 173 18.91 12.27 -4.58
N ASP A 174 19.86 13.16 -4.31
CA ASP A 174 20.50 13.33 -3.00
C ASP A 174 19.86 14.40 -2.11
N GLY A 175 18.83 15.08 -2.61
CA GLY A 175 18.14 16.16 -1.89
C GLY A 175 18.99 17.41 -1.66
N ASN A 176 20.08 17.60 -2.41
CA ASN A 176 21.00 18.74 -2.25
C ASN A 176 21.02 19.64 -3.50
N PRO A 177 19.89 20.30 -3.86
CA PRO A 177 19.86 21.18 -5.02
C PRO A 177 20.83 22.36 -4.83
N PRO A 178 21.63 22.72 -5.85
CA PRO A 178 22.39 23.96 -5.87
C PRO A 178 21.51 25.18 -5.67
N ALA A 179 22.08 26.27 -5.15
CA ALA A 179 21.37 27.51 -4.93
C ALA A 179 20.68 28.00 -6.22
N GLY A 180 19.39 28.33 -6.12
CA GLY A 180 18.58 28.81 -7.24
C GLY A 180 17.94 27.71 -8.10
N GLN A 181 18.15 26.43 -7.77
CA GLN A 181 17.46 25.30 -8.38
C GLN A 181 16.38 24.73 -7.45
N PHE A 182 15.37 24.10 -8.04
CA PHE A 182 14.29 23.40 -7.34
C PHE A 182 14.49 21.90 -7.47
N ASP A 183 14.38 21.19 -6.36
CA ASP A 183 14.50 19.74 -6.32
C ASP A 183 13.29 19.07 -6.96
N PHE A 184 13.49 18.40 -8.10
CA PHE A 184 12.41 17.78 -8.84
C PHE A 184 11.80 16.60 -8.07
N VAL A 185 12.61 15.82 -7.36
CA VAL A 185 12.14 14.71 -6.51
C VAL A 185 11.12 15.21 -5.49
N THR A 186 11.43 16.30 -4.78
CA THR A 186 10.54 16.91 -3.79
C THR A 186 9.22 17.37 -4.42
N VAL A 187 9.25 17.98 -5.61
CA VAL A 187 8.00 18.39 -6.29
C VAL A 187 7.21 17.17 -6.74
N VAL A 188 7.84 16.11 -7.27
CA VAL A 188 7.13 14.87 -7.63
C VAL A 188 6.47 14.24 -6.40
N LEU A 189 7.16 14.18 -5.27
CA LEU A 189 6.57 13.70 -4.00
C LEU A 189 5.32 14.51 -3.63
N HIS A 190 5.42 15.84 -3.68
CA HIS A 190 4.31 16.75 -3.38
C HIS A 190 3.09 16.49 -4.28
N GLU A 191 3.31 16.42 -5.59
CA GLU A 191 2.23 16.24 -6.55
C GLU A 191 1.60 14.84 -6.45
N ILE A 192 2.38 13.76 -6.31
CA ILE A 192 1.79 12.41 -6.13
C ILE A 192 0.99 12.34 -4.83
N ILE A 193 1.42 13.02 -3.75
CA ILE A 193 0.64 13.13 -2.51
C ILE A 193 -0.73 13.78 -2.77
N HIS A 194 -0.80 14.83 -3.59
CA HIS A 194 -2.08 15.36 -4.06
C HIS A 194 -2.85 14.31 -4.87
N GLY A 195 -2.23 13.60 -5.82
CA GLY A 195 -2.88 12.50 -6.53
C GLY A 195 -3.49 11.41 -5.63
N LEU A 196 -2.85 11.13 -4.48
CA LEU A 196 -3.31 10.17 -3.46
C LEU A 196 -4.45 10.70 -2.58
N GLY A 197 -4.98 11.88 -2.86
CA GLY A 197 -6.13 12.45 -2.15
C GLY A 197 -5.76 13.43 -1.04
N PHE A 198 -4.48 13.70 -0.78
CA PHE A 198 -4.08 14.71 0.23
C PHE A 198 -4.19 16.13 -0.33
N PHE A 199 -5.42 16.49 -0.68
CA PHE A 199 -5.93 17.80 -1.03
C PHE A 199 -7.43 17.75 -0.72
N SER A 200 -8.07 18.90 -0.49
CA SER A 200 -9.50 18.88 -0.19
C SER A 200 -10.33 19.04 -1.47
N PHE A 201 -11.46 18.36 -1.53
CA PHE A 201 -12.42 18.43 -2.65
C PHE A 201 -13.40 19.60 -2.53
N PHE A 202 -13.16 20.57 -1.64
CA PHE A 202 -13.97 21.77 -1.58
C PHE A 202 -13.25 22.95 -2.21
N ASP A 203 -14.04 23.89 -2.71
CA ASP A 203 -13.53 25.18 -3.15
C ASP A 203 -13.00 25.94 -1.94
N VAL A 204 -11.68 26.13 -1.85
CA VAL A 204 -11.01 26.76 -0.71
C VAL A 204 -11.42 28.23 -0.49
N GLN A 205 -12.08 28.87 -1.46
CA GLN A 205 -12.62 30.23 -1.34
C GLN A 205 -14.08 30.25 -0.89
N THR A 206 -14.91 29.32 -1.34
CA THR A 206 -16.37 29.32 -1.09
C THR A 206 -16.83 28.30 -0.04
N GLY A 207 -16.02 27.29 0.25
CA GLY A 207 -16.41 26.15 1.09
C GLY A 207 -17.35 25.16 0.39
N GLU A 208 -17.61 25.33 -0.91
CA GLU A 208 -18.50 24.45 -1.67
C GLU A 208 -17.89 23.07 -1.84
N LYS A 209 -18.65 22.05 -1.46
CA LYS A 209 -18.27 20.64 -1.56
C LYS A 209 -18.40 20.16 -3.00
N PHE A 210 -17.44 19.38 -3.49
CA PHE A 210 -17.60 18.66 -4.76
C PHE A 210 -18.88 17.81 -4.76
N LEU A 211 -19.81 18.10 -5.67
CA LEU A 211 -21.13 17.48 -5.76
C LEU A 211 -21.90 17.47 -4.41
N GLY A 212 -21.73 18.50 -3.58
CA GLY A 212 -22.45 18.67 -2.31
C GLY A 212 -22.07 17.70 -1.19
N THR A 213 -20.98 16.93 -1.33
CA THR A 213 -20.64 15.80 -0.44
C THR A 213 -19.26 15.97 0.24
N TYR A 214 -19.12 15.53 1.49
CA TYR A 214 -17.85 15.57 2.22
C TYR A 214 -16.81 14.61 1.65
N ASP A 215 -15.53 15.00 1.71
CA ASP A 215 -14.40 14.10 1.50
C ASP A 215 -13.86 13.52 2.82
N VAL A 216 -12.97 12.51 2.70
CA VAL A 216 -12.43 11.75 3.82
C VAL A 216 -11.55 12.58 4.78
N PHE A 217 -11.03 13.73 4.34
CA PHE A 217 -10.18 14.61 5.14
C PHE A 217 -10.95 15.78 5.79
N MET A 218 -12.27 15.89 5.56
CA MET A 218 -13.16 16.92 6.13
C MET A 218 -13.79 16.53 7.49
N ARG A 219 -13.17 15.64 8.27
CA ARG A 219 -13.64 15.28 9.63
C ARG A 219 -12.52 15.26 10.64
#